data_AF-A0A4P9ZHA7-F1
#
_entry.id   AF-A0A4P9ZHA7-F1
#
_cell.length_a   1.000
_cell.length_b   1.000
_cell.length_c   1.000
_cell.angle_alpha   90.00
_cell.angle_beta   90.00
_cell.angle_gamma   90.00
#
_symmetry.space_group_name_H-M   'P 1'
#
loop_
_entity.id
_entity.type
_entity.pdbx_description
1 polymer ?
#
loop_
_entity_poly.entity_id
_entity_poly.type
_entity_poly.pdbx_seq_one_letter_code
_entity_poly.pdbx_strand_id
1 'polypeptide(L)'
;KKKSYEEYLQKENTVDIFIESQDILDQCMPKLALQIRKFVKEMLYTWSDNIDEQYPSAVLLETKRDLVKLLYKLRSGKLDPDVVVSLATIVHYIQTEQLTMANEAYLKLSIGNVAWPIGVRDVGIHARAADAKIAGDDKLKLANIMKSESTRRWLVAVKRLINYSEK
;
A
#
# COMPACT_ATOMS: atom_id res chain seq x y z
N LYS A 1 15.75 22.41 5.73
CA LYS A 1 15.55 20.94 5.75
C LYS A 1 14.76 20.46 6.98
N LYS A 2 15.11 20.86 8.21
CA LYS A 2 14.37 20.49 9.44
C LYS A 2 12.92 21.02 9.48
N LYS A 3 12.72 22.32 9.25
CA LYS A 3 11.40 22.97 9.20
C LYS A 3 10.41 22.32 8.21
N SER A 4 10.86 22.05 6.98
CA SER A 4 10.05 21.36 5.96
C SER A 4 9.68 19.92 6.33
N TYR A 5 10.51 19.24 7.14
CA TYR A 5 10.18 17.91 7.65
C TYR A 5 9.14 17.99 8.79
N GLU A 6 9.25 18.97 9.67
CA GLU A 6 8.28 19.23 10.74
C GLU A 6 6.90 19.58 10.19
N GLU A 7 6.84 20.45 9.17
CA GLU A 7 5.60 20.77 8.44
C GLU A 7 4.98 19.53 7.79
N TYR A 8 5.79 18.65 7.20
CA TYR A 8 5.30 17.39 6.65
C TYR A 8 4.75 16.46 7.74
N LEU A 9 5.44 16.36 8.87
CA LEU A 9 5.01 15.54 10.00
C LEU A 9 3.70 16.05 10.60
N GLN A 10 3.52 17.37 10.68
CA GLN A 10 2.24 17.97 11.07
C GLN A 10 1.11 17.53 10.14
N LYS A 11 1.31 17.64 8.82
CA LYS A 11 0.33 17.17 7.82
C LYS A 11 0.02 15.68 7.96
N GLU A 12 1.05 14.85 8.19
CA GLU A 12 0.91 13.41 8.40
C GLU A 12 0.14 13.09 9.70
N ASN A 13 0.28 13.90 10.74
CA ASN A 13 -0.46 13.68 11.99
C ASN A 13 -1.92 14.15 11.89
N THR A 14 -2.18 15.23 11.14
CA THR A 14 -3.52 15.80 10.98
C THR A 14 -4.40 15.05 9.99
N VAL A 15 -3.83 14.32 9.04
CA VAL A 15 -4.62 13.54 8.07
C VAL A 15 -5.39 12.45 8.79
N ASP A 16 -6.61 12.15 8.36
CA ASP A 16 -7.33 10.99 8.85
C ASP A 16 -6.57 9.70 8.52
N ILE A 17 -6.66 8.70 9.40
CA ILE A 17 -6.05 7.39 9.14
C ILE A 17 -6.88 6.57 8.15
N PHE A 18 -8.21 6.73 8.15
CA PHE A 18 -9.11 5.96 7.32
C PHE A 18 -9.02 6.38 5.84
N ILE A 19 -8.95 5.39 4.94
CA ILE A 19 -8.94 5.60 3.50
C ILE A 19 -10.33 5.28 2.97
N GLU A 20 -11.01 6.28 2.41
CA GLU A 20 -12.29 6.09 1.75
C GLU A 20 -12.08 5.59 0.30
N SER A 21 -13.00 4.76 -0.19
CA SER A 21 -12.91 4.26 -1.56
C SER A 21 -12.98 5.38 -2.61
N GLN A 22 -13.68 6.48 -2.30
CA GLN A 22 -13.77 7.66 -3.17
C GLN A 22 -12.41 8.39 -3.30
N ASP A 23 -11.64 8.50 -2.21
CA ASP A 23 -10.30 9.10 -2.25
C ASP A 23 -9.35 8.35 -3.19
N ILE A 24 -9.55 7.03 -3.30
CA ILE A 24 -8.80 6.15 -4.22
C ILE A 24 -9.20 6.44 -5.68
N LEU A 25 -10.50 6.62 -5.95
CA LEU A 25 -11.00 6.96 -7.28
C LEU A 25 -10.54 8.32 -7.77
N ASP A 26 -10.62 9.31 -6.89
CA ASP A 26 -10.23 10.69 -7.19
C ASP A 26 -8.71 10.80 -7.36
N GLN A 27 -7.98 9.71 -7.10
CA GLN A 27 -6.54 9.60 -7.24
C GLN A 27 -5.83 10.75 -6.52
N CYS A 28 -6.28 11.08 -5.30
CA CYS A 28 -5.68 12.14 -4.49
C CYS A 28 -4.33 11.67 -3.90
N MET A 29 -3.32 11.48 -4.76
CA MET A 29 -2.03 10.85 -4.44
C MET A 29 -1.33 11.45 -3.20
N PRO A 30 -1.29 12.78 -2.99
CA PRO A 30 -0.66 13.34 -1.80
C PRO A 30 -1.40 12.97 -0.51
N LYS A 31 -2.74 12.95 -0.53
CA LYS A 31 -3.58 12.57 0.61
C LYS A 31 -3.40 11.08 0.90
N LEU A 32 -3.57 10.23 -0.12
CA LEU A 32 -3.40 8.77 0.00
C LEU A 32 -2.02 8.40 0.52
N ALA A 33 -0.96 9.05 0.03
CA ALA A 33 0.41 8.78 0.49
C ALA A 33 0.61 9.14 1.97
N LEU A 34 -0.04 10.19 2.47
CA LEU A 34 -0.02 10.55 3.89
C LEU A 34 -0.82 9.53 4.72
N GLN A 35 -2.02 9.16 4.29
CA GLN A 35 -2.89 8.19 4.97
C GLN A 35 -2.22 6.82 5.08
N ILE A 36 -1.67 6.29 3.97
CA ILE A 36 -0.94 5.01 3.95
C ILE A 36 0.22 5.05 4.95
N ARG A 37 1.00 6.14 4.97
CA ARG A 37 2.14 6.28 5.89
C ARG A 37 1.70 6.31 7.35
N LYS A 38 0.66 7.09 7.66
CA LYS A 38 0.07 7.16 9.00
C LYS A 38 -0.40 5.78 9.45
N PHE A 39 -1.20 5.12 8.63
CA PHE A 39 -1.70 3.77 8.88
C PHE A 39 -0.58 2.75 9.15
N VAL A 40 0.44 2.70 8.30
CA VAL A 40 1.57 1.78 8.47
C VAL A 40 2.31 2.06 9.79
N LYS A 41 2.50 3.32 10.17
CA LYS A 41 3.15 3.67 11.44
C LYS A 41 2.33 3.24 12.65
N GLU A 42 1.03 3.48 12.62
CA GLU A 42 0.12 3.05 13.68
C GLU A 42 0.12 1.53 13.83
N MET A 43 0.02 0.77 12.73
CA MET A 43 0.14 -0.69 12.78
C MET A 43 1.47 -1.16 13.40
N LEU A 44 2.58 -0.53 13.03
CA LEU A 44 3.90 -0.87 13.58
C LEU A 44 4.04 -0.48 15.06
N TYR A 45 3.27 0.51 15.51
CA TYR A 45 3.19 0.92 16.91
C TYR A 45 2.33 -0.06 17.72
N THR A 46 1.14 -0.42 17.22
CA THR A 46 0.30 -1.48 17.80
C THR A 46 1.04 -2.80 17.91
N TRP A 47 1.83 -3.18 16.90
CA TRP A 47 2.67 -4.36 16.96
C TRP A 47 3.80 -4.23 17.99
N SER A 48 4.44 -3.05 18.14
CA SER A 48 5.43 -2.90 19.22
C SER A 48 4.84 -3.04 20.63
N ASP A 49 3.57 -2.66 20.81
CA ASP A 49 2.89 -2.74 22.10
C ASP A 49 2.35 -4.16 22.37
N ASN A 50 2.09 -4.94 21.32
CA ASN A 50 1.48 -6.27 21.40
C ASN A 50 2.38 -7.35 20.79
N ILE A 51 3.56 -7.55 21.39
CA ILE A 51 4.51 -8.58 20.97
C ILE A 51 4.09 -9.94 21.56
N ASP A 52 4.10 -10.97 20.72
CA ASP A 52 3.81 -12.35 21.12
C ASP A 52 4.72 -13.37 20.37
N GLU A 53 4.46 -14.66 20.57
CA GLU A 53 5.22 -15.76 19.96
C GLU A 53 5.07 -15.83 18.42
N GLN A 54 3.89 -15.52 17.89
CA GLN A 54 3.61 -15.51 16.45
C GLN A 54 4.23 -14.28 15.77
N TYR A 55 4.31 -13.15 16.48
CA TYR A 55 4.76 -11.86 15.98
C TYR A 55 5.85 -11.26 16.88
N PRO A 56 7.05 -11.87 16.92
CA PRO A 56 8.12 -11.47 17.83
C PRO A 56 8.81 -10.17 17.41
N SER A 57 9.48 -9.53 18.36
CA SER A 57 10.24 -8.27 18.18
C SER A 57 11.27 -8.33 17.03
N ALA A 58 11.89 -9.49 16.80
CA ALA A 58 12.84 -9.67 15.71
C ALA A 58 12.21 -9.47 14.33
N VAL A 59 11.01 -10.03 14.10
CA VAL A 59 10.26 -9.88 12.85
C VAL A 59 9.75 -8.46 12.70
N LEU A 60 9.33 -7.81 13.79
CA LEU A 60 8.96 -6.40 13.78
C LEU A 60 10.14 -5.51 13.35
N LEU A 61 11.34 -5.75 13.87
CA LEU A 61 12.53 -4.97 13.53
C LEU A 61 12.91 -5.14 12.05
N GLU A 62 12.83 -6.36 11.53
CA GLU A 62 13.03 -6.65 10.11
C GLU A 62 11.99 -5.93 9.24
N THR A 63 10.71 -6.03 9.62
CA THR A 63 9.59 -5.37 8.92
C THR A 63 9.76 -3.85 8.90
N LYS A 64 10.14 -3.24 10.03
CA LYS A 64 10.47 -1.81 10.11
C LYS A 64 11.57 -1.43 9.13
N ARG A 65 12.64 -2.23 9.06
CA ARG A 65 13.78 -2.00 8.14
C ARG A 65 13.36 -2.07 6.67
N ASP A 66 12.58 -3.08 6.32
CA ASP A 66 12.13 -3.31 4.94
C ASP A 66 11.17 -2.22 4.44
N LEU A 67 10.35 -1.65 5.34
CA LEU A 67 9.40 -0.58 5.01
C LEU A 67 10.05 0.80 4.83
N VAL A 68 11.29 1.03 5.30
CA VAL A 68 11.94 2.36 5.25
C VAL A 68 11.95 2.93 3.83
N LYS A 69 12.26 2.10 2.82
CA LYS A 69 12.31 2.55 1.42
C LYS A 69 10.93 2.93 0.88
N LEU A 70 9.89 2.16 1.23
CA LEU A 70 8.52 2.48 0.85
C LEU A 70 8.07 3.80 1.47
N LEU A 71 8.25 3.94 2.79
CA LEU A 71 7.91 5.15 3.52
C LEU A 71 8.62 6.37 2.93
N TYR A 72 9.91 6.27 2.59
CA TYR A 72 10.62 7.35 1.92
C TYR A 72 10.02 7.70 0.54
N LYS A 73 9.67 6.71 -0.28
CA LYS A 73 9.07 6.94 -1.61
C LYS A 73 7.70 7.60 -1.52
N LEU A 74 6.85 7.18 -0.58
CA LEU A 74 5.56 7.80 -0.30
C LEU A 74 5.72 9.27 0.11
N ARG A 75 6.68 9.58 1.00
CA ARG A 75 6.95 10.96 1.43
C ARG A 75 7.47 11.84 0.31
N SER A 76 8.31 11.28 -0.57
CA SER A 76 8.93 12.03 -1.66
C SER A 76 8.07 12.12 -2.92
N GLY A 77 6.89 11.49 -2.95
CA GLY A 77 6.03 11.43 -4.14
C GLY A 77 6.68 10.71 -5.33
N LYS A 78 7.66 9.83 -5.07
CA LYS A 78 8.41 9.11 -6.11
C LYS A 78 7.89 7.69 -6.36
N LEU A 79 6.79 7.33 -5.71
CA LEU A 79 6.13 6.05 -5.94
C LEU A 79 5.21 6.18 -7.14
N ASP A 80 5.16 5.14 -7.96
CA ASP A 80 4.25 5.07 -9.11
C ASP A 80 2.80 5.24 -8.63
N PRO A 81 2.00 6.14 -9.23
CA PRO A 81 0.60 6.33 -8.87
C PRO A 81 -0.21 5.03 -8.81
N ASP A 82 0.04 4.11 -9.75
CA ASP A 82 -0.64 2.81 -9.81
C ASP A 82 -0.32 1.94 -8.58
N VAL A 83 0.91 2.04 -8.07
CA VAL A 83 1.34 1.37 -6.84
C VAL A 83 0.71 2.04 -5.62
N VAL A 84 0.58 3.37 -5.61
CA VAL A 84 -0.10 4.11 -4.53
C VAL A 84 -1.58 3.72 -4.45
N VAL A 85 -2.28 3.66 -5.59
CA VAL A 85 -3.69 3.22 -5.67
C VAL A 85 -3.85 1.80 -5.13
N SER A 86 -2.97 0.89 -5.54
CA SER A 86 -3.02 -0.50 -5.09
C SER A 86 -2.74 -0.64 -3.59
N LEU A 87 -1.76 0.12 -3.06
CA LEU A 87 -1.48 0.16 -1.63
C LEU A 87 -2.63 0.77 -0.83
N ALA A 88 -3.22 1.86 -1.31
CA ALA A 88 -4.41 2.46 -0.69
C ALA A 88 -5.57 1.48 -0.65
N THR A 89 -5.78 0.72 -1.72
CA THR A 89 -6.80 -0.33 -1.79
C THR A 89 -6.56 -1.44 -0.77
N ILE A 90 -5.31 -1.91 -0.62
CA ILE A 90 -4.94 -2.89 0.40
C ILE A 90 -5.23 -2.35 1.80
N VAL A 91 -4.82 -1.11 2.10
CA VAL A 91 -5.05 -0.47 3.40
C VAL A 91 -6.55 -0.32 3.68
N HIS A 92 -7.32 0.14 2.70
CA HIS A 92 -8.78 0.25 2.82
C HIS A 92 -9.43 -1.10 3.16
N TYR A 93 -9.00 -2.19 2.52
CA TYR A 93 -9.53 -3.52 2.85
C TYR A 93 -9.09 -4.03 4.23
N ILE A 94 -7.89 -3.71 4.68
CA ILE A 94 -7.49 -4.03 6.06
C ILE A 94 -8.37 -3.24 7.05
N GLN A 95 -8.60 -1.96 6.78
CA GLN A 95 -9.42 -1.08 7.64
C GLN A 95 -10.90 -1.47 7.68
N THR A 96 -11.41 -2.12 6.63
CA THR A 96 -12.79 -2.60 6.55
C THR A 96 -12.92 -4.08 6.88
N GLU A 97 -11.87 -4.69 7.47
CA GLU A 97 -11.81 -6.11 7.87
C GLU A 97 -12.00 -7.11 6.71
N GLN A 98 -11.82 -6.67 5.47
CA GLN A 98 -11.92 -7.50 4.25
C GLN A 98 -10.55 -8.09 3.86
N LEU A 99 -9.97 -8.89 4.75
CA LEU A 99 -8.58 -9.38 4.60
C LEU A 99 -8.38 -10.30 3.39
N THR A 100 -9.40 -11.07 2.98
CA THR A 100 -9.37 -11.83 1.72
C THR A 100 -9.17 -10.91 0.52
N MET A 101 -9.88 -9.78 0.49
CA MET A 101 -9.76 -8.78 -0.58
C MET A 101 -8.43 -8.03 -0.51
N ALA A 102 -7.93 -7.75 0.70
CA ALA A 102 -6.59 -7.19 0.90
C ALA A 102 -5.50 -8.11 0.30
N ASN A 103 -5.63 -9.42 0.51
CA ASN A 103 -4.72 -10.42 -0.07
C ASN A 103 -4.80 -10.48 -1.59
N GLU A 104 -5.99 -10.48 -2.18
CA GLU A 104 -6.14 -10.43 -3.63
C GLU A 104 -5.54 -9.16 -4.24
N ALA A 105 -5.77 -8.01 -3.61
CA ALA A 105 -5.19 -6.74 -4.01
C ALA A 105 -3.65 -6.76 -3.91
N TYR A 106 -3.12 -7.35 -2.85
CA TYR A 106 -1.67 -7.58 -2.68
C TYR A 106 -1.08 -8.46 -3.78
N LEU A 107 -1.75 -9.54 -4.16
CA LEU A 107 -1.29 -10.41 -5.25
C LEU A 107 -1.26 -9.66 -6.57
N LYS A 108 -2.33 -8.92 -6.91
CA LYS A 108 -2.40 -8.06 -8.10
C LYS A 108 -1.24 -7.06 -8.13
N LEU A 109 -1.02 -6.35 -7.03
CA LEU A 109 0.11 -5.42 -6.89
C LEU A 109 1.45 -6.13 -7.11
N SER A 110 1.65 -7.30 -6.53
CA SER A 110 2.92 -8.03 -6.57
C SER A 110 3.29 -8.49 -7.98
N ILE A 111 2.30 -8.93 -8.76
CA ILE A 111 2.49 -9.33 -10.17
C ILE A 111 2.58 -8.15 -11.13
N GLY A 112 2.26 -6.92 -10.69
CA GLY A 112 2.36 -5.70 -11.50
C GLY A 112 1.04 -5.15 -12.02
N ASN A 113 -0.09 -5.70 -11.57
CA ASN A 113 -1.43 -5.21 -11.88
C ASN A 113 -1.89 -4.17 -10.85
N VAL A 114 -2.76 -3.25 -11.28
CA VAL A 114 -3.35 -2.24 -10.40
C VAL A 114 -4.56 -2.83 -9.68
N ALA A 115 -4.59 -2.72 -8.36
CA ALA A 115 -5.74 -3.12 -7.55
C ALA A 115 -6.64 -1.91 -7.26
N TRP A 116 -7.94 -2.06 -7.51
CA TRP A 116 -8.98 -1.05 -7.24
C TRP A 116 -10.01 -1.61 -6.26
N PRO A 117 -10.67 -0.76 -5.44
CA PRO A 117 -11.73 -1.20 -4.53
C PRO A 117 -12.95 -1.74 -5.30
N ILE A 118 -13.58 -2.80 -4.76
CA ILE A 118 -14.76 -3.46 -5.32
C ILE A 118 -15.98 -2.56 -5.15
N GLY A 119 -16.88 -2.57 -6.14
CA GLY A 119 -18.10 -1.76 -6.14
C GLY A 119 -17.93 -0.36 -6.74
N VAL A 120 -16.74 -0.02 -7.22
CA VAL A 120 -16.40 1.35 -7.62
C VAL A 120 -15.70 1.43 -9.00
N ARG A 121 -16.17 0.57 -9.92
CA ARG A 121 -15.97 0.81 -11.36
C ARG A 121 -17.35 1.05 -11.95
N ASP A 122 -17.74 2.31 -12.07
CA ASP A 122 -18.67 2.67 -13.14
C ASP A 122 -17.91 2.39 -14.45
N VAL A 123 -18.23 1.25 -15.06
CA VAL A 123 -17.64 0.81 -16.32
C VAL A 123 -18.25 1.65 -17.44
N GLY A 124 -17.84 2.92 -17.51
CA GLY A 124 -17.94 3.70 -18.72
C GLY A 124 -17.28 2.93 -19.86
N ILE A 125 -17.98 2.83 -20.99
CA ILE A 125 -17.72 2.01 -22.19
C ILE A 125 -16.30 2.17 -22.80
N HIS A 126 -15.45 3.05 -22.26
CA HIS A 126 -14.05 3.23 -22.66
C HIS A 126 -13.03 2.47 -21.79
N ALA A 127 -13.39 1.90 -20.64
CA ALA A 127 -12.47 1.10 -19.80
C ALA A 127 -12.15 -0.29 -20.38
N ARG A 128 -12.97 -0.78 -21.32
CA ARG A 128 -12.79 -2.10 -21.94
C ARG A 128 -11.61 -2.20 -22.90
N ALA A 129 -10.98 -1.10 -23.29
CA ALA A 129 -9.79 -1.16 -24.15
C ALA A 129 -8.50 -1.54 -23.39
N ALA A 130 -8.43 -1.29 -22.07
CA ALA A 130 -7.26 -1.64 -21.26
C ALA A 130 -7.33 -3.06 -20.69
N ASP A 131 -8.53 -3.50 -20.27
CA ASP A 131 -8.74 -4.85 -19.72
C ASP A 131 -8.84 -5.93 -20.81
N ALA A 132 -9.14 -5.59 -22.07
CA ALA A 132 -9.09 -6.52 -23.20
C ALA A 132 -7.65 -6.77 -23.73
N LYS A 133 -6.62 -6.14 -23.13
CA LYS A 133 -5.21 -6.47 -23.38
C LYS A 133 -4.68 -7.56 -22.45
N ILE A 134 -5.57 -8.36 -21.88
CA ILE A 134 -5.23 -9.66 -21.31
C ILE A 134 -4.79 -10.57 -22.49
N ALA A 135 -3.52 -10.99 -22.47
CA ALA A 135 -2.89 -12.04 -23.28
C ALA A 135 -2.23 -11.71 -24.65
N GLY A 136 -2.17 -10.44 -25.08
CA GLY A 136 -1.70 -10.11 -26.45
C GLY A 136 -0.24 -9.69 -26.64
N ASP A 137 0.29 -8.75 -25.84
CA ASP A 137 1.43 -7.95 -26.34
C ASP A 137 2.46 -7.45 -25.29
N ASP A 138 2.27 -7.68 -23.99
CA ASP A 138 3.16 -7.15 -22.95
C ASP A 138 4.09 -8.25 -22.36
N LYS A 139 4.90 -8.89 -23.21
CA LYS A 139 6.01 -9.78 -22.79
C LYS A 139 7.14 -9.06 -22.00
N LEU A 140 6.95 -7.81 -21.59
CA LEU A 140 7.98 -6.95 -20.99
C LEU A 140 7.57 -6.23 -19.68
N LYS A 141 6.35 -6.40 -19.16
CA LYS A 141 6.04 -5.89 -17.80
C LYS A 141 6.54 -6.88 -16.75
N LEU A 142 7.80 -6.71 -16.33
CA LEU A 142 8.36 -7.42 -15.17
C LEU A 142 7.46 -7.18 -13.95
N ALA A 143 7.09 -8.27 -13.26
CA ALA A 143 6.31 -8.23 -12.04
C ALA A 143 6.94 -7.26 -11.03
N ASN A 144 6.12 -6.52 -10.28
CA ASN A 144 6.62 -5.53 -9.32
C ASN A 144 7.62 -6.13 -8.33
N ILE A 145 7.36 -7.36 -7.88
CA ILE A 145 8.26 -8.10 -6.99
C ILE A 145 9.63 -8.40 -7.61
N MET A 146 9.71 -8.46 -8.94
CA MET A 146 10.94 -8.73 -9.69
C MET A 146 11.67 -7.44 -10.12
N LYS A 147 11.07 -6.26 -9.96
CA LYS A 147 11.67 -4.99 -10.41
C LYS A 147 12.94 -4.58 -9.67
N SER A 148 13.00 -4.81 -8.35
CA SER A 148 14.21 -4.54 -7.56
C SER A 148 14.17 -5.26 -6.21
N GLU A 149 15.34 -5.50 -5.62
CA GLU A 149 15.45 -6.07 -4.27
C GLU A 149 14.77 -5.20 -3.22
N SER A 150 14.90 -3.87 -3.34
CA SER A 150 14.21 -2.94 -2.44
C SER A 150 12.68 -3.05 -2.56
N THR A 151 12.18 -3.30 -3.76
CA THR A 151 10.74 -3.48 -4.02
C THR A 151 10.22 -4.77 -3.42
N ARG A 152 10.97 -5.86 -3.63
CA ARG A 152 10.66 -7.17 -3.05
C ARG A 152 10.56 -7.10 -1.53
N ARG A 153 11.53 -6.47 -0.85
CA ARG A 153 11.54 -6.35 0.62
C ARG A 153 10.31 -5.64 1.17
N TRP A 154 9.99 -4.45 0.65
CA TRP A 154 8.81 -3.75 1.18
C TRP A 154 7.50 -4.45 0.80
N LEU A 155 7.41 -5.16 -0.34
CA LEU A 155 6.24 -5.98 -0.66
C LEU A 155 6.07 -7.14 0.32
N VAL A 156 7.15 -7.83 0.68
CA VAL A 156 7.12 -8.88 1.71
C VAL A 156 6.71 -8.28 3.06
N ALA A 157 7.23 -7.11 3.41
CA ALA A 157 6.85 -6.41 4.64
C ALA A 157 5.36 -6.00 4.66
N VAL A 158 4.80 -5.55 3.54
CA VAL A 158 3.35 -5.28 3.42
C VAL A 158 2.54 -6.55 3.65
N LYS A 159 2.97 -7.71 3.13
CA LYS A 159 2.29 -8.98 3.42
C LYS A 159 2.36 -9.37 4.90
N ARG A 160 3.50 -9.11 5.57
CA ARG A 160 3.60 -9.31 7.03
C ARG A 160 2.58 -8.45 7.80
N LEU A 161 2.36 -7.21 7.37
CA LEU A 161 1.32 -6.34 7.95
C LEU A 161 -0.09 -6.92 7.73
N ILE A 162 -0.41 -7.39 6.52
CA ILE A 162 -1.71 -8.03 6.26
C ILE A 162 -1.92 -9.23 7.20
N ASN A 163 -0.92 -10.11 7.30
CA ASN A 163 -1.00 -11.28 8.18
C ASN A 163 -1.17 -10.87 9.65
N TYR A 164 -0.45 -9.82 10.10
CA TYR A 164 -0.59 -9.31 11.47
C TYR A 164 -2.01 -8.82 11.76
N SER A 165 -2.71 -8.25 10.77
CA SER A 165 -4.12 -7.87 10.88
C SER A 165 -5.10 -9.05 10.82
N GLU A 166 -4.68 -10.23 10.36
CA GLU A 166 -5.50 -11.47 10.36
C GLU A 166 -5.50 -12.18 11.71
N LYS A 167 -4.66 -11.73 12.64
CA LYS A 167 -4.59 -12.27 14.00
C LYS A 167 -5.73 -11.72 14.86
#